data_AF-A0A915IB85-F1
#
_entry.id   AF-A0A915IB85-F1
#
_cell.length_a   1.000
_cell.length_b   1.000
_cell.length_c   1.000
_cell.angle_alpha   90.00
_cell.angle_beta   90.00
_cell.angle_gamma   90.00
#
_symmetry.space_group_name_H-M   'P 1'
#
loop_
_entity.id
_entity.type
_entity.pdbx_description
1 polymer ?
#
loop_
_entity_poly.entity_id
_entity_poly.type
_entity_poly.pdbx_seq_one_letter_code
_entity_poly.pdbx_strand_id
1 'polypeptide(L)'
;MFRPLAMVLTNVIADAENCTNGVAWIFQTFGQCVETNVEYGAFVLGFISFLLWLLPVLPQIYQNYKRGHCDDALSLFFLIFWFLGDSLNLSGAILAQQLPIQVYTGVYFIIQDCLILGQYYYLQVYNGWRVTLFRELGRPTVSCFMFLGLVTIFGAENGAFLLSNTSANGTRAKKP
;
A
#
# COMPACT_ATOMS: atom_id res chain seq x y z
N MET A 1 -23.76 -0.27 -22.50
CA MET A 1 -23.91 1.14 -22.92
C MET A 1 -22.65 1.93 -22.54
N PHE A 2 -21.48 1.46 -22.97
CA PHE A 2 -20.21 2.16 -22.77
C PHE A 2 -19.86 2.83 -24.10
N ARG A 3 -19.69 4.16 -24.10
CA ARG A 3 -19.28 4.89 -25.30
C ARG A 3 -17.76 4.72 -25.51
N PRO A 4 -17.29 4.60 -26.76
CA PRO A 4 -15.89 4.32 -27.05
C PRO A 4 -15.00 5.54 -26.78
N LEU A 5 -13.71 5.27 -26.49
CA LEU A 5 -12.61 6.23 -26.32
C LEU A 5 -12.57 7.40 -27.34
N ALA A 6 -13.21 7.23 -28.51
CA ALA A 6 -13.26 8.23 -29.57
C ALA A 6 -13.89 9.57 -29.14
N MET A 7 -14.85 9.58 -28.20
CA MET A 7 -15.50 10.84 -27.76
C MET A 7 -14.61 11.67 -26.82
N VAL A 8 -13.80 11.02 -25.98
CA VAL A 8 -12.74 11.71 -25.20
C VAL A 8 -11.73 12.32 -26.15
N LEU A 9 -11.32 11.55 -27.17
CA LEU A 9 -10.37 12.01 -28.19
C LEU A 9 -10.89 13.23 -28.96
N THR A 10 -12.18 13.29 -29.31
CA THR A 10 -12.74 14.44 -30.04
C THR A 10 -12.74 15.73 -29.22
N ASN A 11 -12.95 15.67 -27.91
CA ASN A 11 -12.88 16.85 -27.05
C ASN A 11 -11.44 17.34 -26.87
N VAL A 12 -10.49 16.40 -26.73
CA VAL A 12 -9.05 16.73 -26.70
C VAL A 12 -8.60 17.36 -28.01
N ILE A 13 -9.09 16.92 -29.18
CA ILE A 13 -8.72 17.53 -30.47
C ILE A 13 -9.32 18.94 -30.60
N ALA A 14 -10.55 19.16 -30.14
CA ALA A 14 -11.19 20.49 -30.17
C ALA A 14 -10.49 21.50 -29.24
N ASP A 15 -10.07 21.07 -28.04
CA ASP A 15 -9.27 21.93 -27.15
C ASP A 15 -7.85 22.15 -27.68
N ALA A 16 -7.30 21.22 -28.49
CA ALA A 16 -5.96 21.33 -29.07
C ALA A 16 -5.86 22.45 -30.11
N GLU A 17 -6.90 22.64 -30.92
CA GLU A 17 -6.97 23.76 -31.87
C GLU A 17 -7.04 25.12 -31.16
N ASN A 18 -7.57 25.15 -29.94
CA ASN A 18 -7.71 26.36 -29.14
C ASN A 18 -6.47 26.67 -28.26
N CYS A 19 -5.53 25.73 -28.14
CA CYS A 19 -4.36 25.82 -27.25
C CYS A 19 -3.03 25.80 -28.02
N THR A 20 -2.81 26.83 -28.84
CA THR A 20 -1.70 26.86 -29.81
C THR A 20 -0.37 27.30 -29.21
N ASN A 21 -0.40 28.14 -28.17
CA ASN A 21 0.80 28.67 -27.49
C ASN A 21 1.01 28.05 -26.11
N GLY A 22 0.18 27.07 -25.75
CA GLY A 22 0.22 26.42 -24.45
C GLY A 22 1.31 25.37 -24.30
N VAL A 23 1.54 24.97 -23.05
CA VAL A 23 2.53 23.94 -22.73
C VAL A 23 2.05 22.55 -23.18
N ALA A 24 2.62 22.04 -24.27
CA ALA A 24 2.16 20.83 -24.96
C ALA A 24 2.07 19.57 -24.06
N TRP A 25 3.04 19.35 -23.16
CA TRP A 25 3.04 18.16 -22.30
C TRP A 25 1.90 18.19 -21.27
N ILE A 26 1.54 19.38 -20.76
CA ILE A 26 0.42 19.54 -19.82
C ILE A 26 -0.89 19.23 -20.53
N PHE A 27 -1.04 19.77 -21.74
CA PHE A 27 -2.21 19.55 -22.57
C PHE A 27 -2.40 18.06 -22.92
N GLN A 28 -1.35 17.39 -23.39
CA GLN A 28 -1.41 15.97 -23.76
C GLN A 28 -1.68 15.04 -22.56
N THR A 29 -1.22 15.39 -21.37
CA THR A 29 -1.31 14.53 -20.18
C THR A 29 -2.57 14.78 -19.37
N PHE A 30 -2.91 16.06 -19.16
CA PHE A 30 -3.98 16.48 -18.26
C PHE A 30 -5.21 17.01 -19.01
N GLY A 31 -5.13 17.24 -20.32
CA GLY A 31 -6.21 17.85 -21.09
C GLY A 31 -6.51 19.28 -20.65
N GLN A 32 -5.49 20.02 -20.20
CA GLN A 32 -5.62 21.39 -19.71
C GLN A 32 -4.78 22.32 -20.59
N CYS A 33 -5.38 23.41 -21.05
CA CYS A 33 -4.68 24.47 -21.75
C CYS A 33 -4.05 25.44 -20.75
N VAL A 34 -2.73 25.61 -20.80
CA VAL A 34 -1.97 26.50 -19.91
C VAL A 34 -1.05 27.33 -20.79
N GLU A 35 -1.36 28.61 -20.95
CA GLU A 35 -0.63 29.51 -21.85
C GLU A 35 0.09 30.62 -21.07
N THR A 36 -0.52 31.14 -20.02
CA THR A 36 0.04 32.26 -19.25
C THR A 36 0.97 31.78 -18.13
N ASN A 37 1.94 32.63 -17.77
CA ASN A 37 2.84 32.36 -16.63
C ASN A 37 2.09 32.19 -15.31
N VAL A 38 0.94 32.85 -15.16
CA VAL A 38 0.09 32.76 -13.95
C VAL A 38 -0.62 31.41 -13.89
N GLU A 39 -1.21 30.96 -15.01
CA GLU A 39 -1.83 29.63 -15.10
C GLU A 39 -0.81 28.52 -14.88
N TYR A 40 0.41 28.67 -15.41
CA TYR A 40 1.49 27.73 -15.17
C TYR A 40 1.88 27.66 -13.69
N GLY A 41 2.03 28.81 -13.04
CA GLY A 41 2.28 28.87 -11.59
C GLY A 41 1.15 28.22 -10.78
N ALA A 42 -0.10 28.49 -11.14
CA ALA A 42 -1.27 27.89 -10.48
C ALA A 42 -1.33 26.37 -10.66
N PHE A 43 -1.05 25.88 -11.87
CA PHE A 43 -0.98 24.45 -12.16
C PHE A 43 0.09 23.76 -11.30
N VAL A 44 1.32 24.32 -11.26
CA VAL A 44 2.43 23.73 -10.50
C VAL A 44 2.13 23.70 -9.00
N LEU A 45 1.62 24.80 -8.43
CA LEU A 45 1.27 24.86 -7.01
C LEU A 45 0.13 23.90 -6.68
N GLY A 46 -0.89 23.82 -7.53
CA GLY A 46 -1.98 22.86 -7.39
C GLY A 46 -1.50 21.41 -7.46
N PHE A 47 -0.60 21.10 -8.40
CA PHE A 47 -0.04 19.77 -8.57
C PHE A 47 0.86 19.35 -7.40
N ILE A 48 1.68 20.25 -6.87
CA ILE A 48 2.48 20.00 -5.66
C ILE A 48 1.56 19.72 -4.47
N SER A 49 0.54 20.57 -4.27
CA SER A 49 -0.45 20.37 -3.20
C SER A 49 -1.14 19.01 -3.30
N PHE A 50 -1.53 18.62 -4.51
CA PHE A 50 -2.10 17.32 -4.79
C PHE A 50 -1.14 16.17 -4.43
N LEU A 51 0.12 16.23 -4.84
CA LEU A 51 1.12 15.20 -4.50
C LEU A 51 1.34 15.09 -2.99
N LEU A 52 1.46 16.23 -2.30
CA LEU A 52 1.60 16.25 -0.84
C LEU A 52 0.41 15.61 -0.14
N TRP A 53 -0.79 15.80 -0.69
CA TRP A 53 -2.02 15.22 -0.17
C TRP A 53 -2.08 13.68 -0.34
N LEU A 54 -1.34 13.08 -1.29
CA LEU A 54 -1.26 11.63 -1.48
C LEU A 54 -0.27 10.93 -0.52
N LEU A 55 0.73 11.64 0.01
CA LEU A 55 1.79 11.07 0.86
C LEU A 55 1.35 10.46 2.21
N PRO A 56 0.31 10.97 2.92
CA PRO A 56 -0.06 10.49 4.27
C PRO A 56 -0.49 9.01 4.34
N VAL A 57 -0.72 8.38 3.20
CA VAL A 57 -1.18 7.00 3.08
C VAL A 57 -0.09 6.01 3.48
N LEU A 58 1.17 6.31 3.13
CA LEU A 58 2.32 5.46 3.44
C LEU A 58 2.54 5.28 4.95
N PRO A 59 2.58 6.35 5.77
CA PRO A 59 2.70 6.17 7.22
C PRO A 59 1.48 5.47 7.83
N GLN A 60 0.28 5.63 7.26
CA GLN A 60 -0.93 4.95 7.74
C GLN A 60 -0.83 3.43 7.57
N ILE A 61 -0.45 2.97 6.37
CA ILE A 61 -0.21 1.55 6.08
C ILE A 61 0.88 0.97 7.01
N TYR A 62 1.99 1.69 7.16
CA TYR A 62 3.09 1.23 7.99
C TYR A 62 2.72 1.10 9.48
N GLN A 63 1.99 2.09 10.02
CA GLN A 63 1.55 2.06 11.41
C GLN A 63 0.52 0.95 11.66
N ASN A 64 -0.39 0.71 10.71
CA ASN A 64 -1.34 -0.40 10.77
C ASN A 64 -0.63 -1.75 10.82
N TYR A 65 0.39 -1.96 9.98
CA TYR A 65 1.21 -3.17 10.01
C TYR A 65 1.96 -3.34 11.34
N LYS A 66 2.53 -2.25 11.88
CA LYS A 66 3.30 -2.29 13.14
C LYS A 66 2.44 -2.53 14.38
N ARG A 67 1.21 -2.00 14.43
CA ARG A 67 0.34 -2.11 15.60
C ARG A 67 -0.39 -3.46 15.71
N GLY A 68 -0.61 -4.16 14.59
CA GLY A 68 -1.23 -5.49 14.60
C GLY A 68 -2.74 -5.50 14.90
N HIS A 69 -3.34 -4.34 15.15
CA HIS A 69 -4.79 -4.14 15.29
C HIS A 69 -5.18 -2.92 14.43
N CYS A 70 -5.90 -3.16 13.33
CA CYS A 70 -6.42 -2.08 12.47
C CYS A 70 -7.71 -1.45 13.04
N ASP A 71 -8.42 -2.17 13.91
CA ASP A 71 -9.72 -1.77 14.46
C ASP A 71 -9.67 -0.51 15.35
N ASP A 72 -8.53 -0.25 15.98
CA ASP A 72 -8.35 0.90 16.88
C ASP A 72 -8.19 2.23 16.12
N ALA A 73 -7.84 2.17 14.83
CA ALA A 73 -7.52 3.34 14.02
C ALA A 73 -8.66 3.75 13.06
N LEU A 74 -9.42 2.80 12.51
CA LEU A 74 -10.50 3.07 11.55
C LEU A 74 -11.59 1.98 11.59
N SER A 75 -12.87 2.38 11.53
CA SER A 75 -14.01 1.44 11.49
C SER A 75 -14.13 0.71 10.15
N LEU A 76 -14.38 -0.60 10.18
CA LEU A 76 -14.58 -1.42 8.97
C LEU A 76 -15.76 -0.93 8.11
N PHE A 77 -16.89 -0.61 8.73
CA PHE A 77 -18.06 -0.13 8.00
C PHE A 77 -17.78 1.18 7.28
N PHE A 78 -17.02 2.08 7.92
CA PHE A 78 -16.58 3.32 7.31
C PHE A 78 -15.71 3.04 6.07
N LEU A 79 -14.80 2.07 6.15
CA LEU A 79 -13.92 1.67 5.04
C LEU A 79 -14.69 1.10 3.84
N ILE A 80 -15.72 0.29 4.09
CA ILE A 80 -16.58 -0.25 3.02
C ILE A 80 -17.39 0.87 2.36
N PHE A 81 -17.94 1.79 3.15
CA PHE A 81 -18.66 2.95 2.61
C PHE A 81 -17.75 3.87 1.82
N TRP A 82 -16.50 4.06 2.26
CA TRP A 82 -15.51 4.85 1.55
C TRP A 82 -15.20 4.23 0.18
N PHE A 83 -14.89 2.93 0.15
CA PHE A 83 -14.67 2.20 -1.10
C PHE A 83 -15.85 2.32 -2.09
N LEU A 84 -17.08 2.22 -1.58
CA LEU A 84 -18.27 2.39 -2.41
C LEU A 84 -18.41 3.84 -2.91
N GLY A 85 -18.16 4.81 -2.04
CA GLY A 85 -18.15 6.23 -2.37
C GLY A 85 -17.15 6.55 -3.49
N ASP A 86 -15.92 6.04 -3.39
CA ASP A 86 -14.87 6.27 -4.38
C ASP A 86 -15.14 5.54 -5.70
N SER A 87 -15.76 4.35 -5.64
CA SER A 87 -16.25 3.64 -6.82
C SER A 87 -17.35 4.42 -7.56
N LEU A 88 -18.29 5.01 -6.82
CA LEU A 88 -19.33 5.87 -7.39
C LEU A 88 -18.74 7.19 -7.90
N ASN A 89 -17.74 7.75 -7.21
CA ASN A 89 -17.03 8.97 -7.63
C ASN A 89 -16.34 8.75 -8.99
N LEU A 90 -15.61 7.65 -9.14
CA LEU A 90 -14.96 7.29 -10.41
C LEU A 90 -15.99 7.05 -11.52
N SER A 91 -17.08 6.34 -11.20
CA SER A 91 -18.16 6.08 -12.16
C SER A 91 -18.80 7.38 -12.65
N GLY A 92 -19.02 8.33 -11.74
CA GLY A 92 -19.49 9.69 -12.06
C GLY A 92 -18.51 10.45 -12.94
N ALA A 93 -17.22 10.43 -12.60
CA ALA A 93 -16.17 11.10 -13.38
C ALA A 93 -16.08 10.60 -14.83
N ILE A 94 -16.22 9.28 -15.02
CA ILE A 94 -16.26 8.66 -16.36
C ILE A 94 -17.52 9.08 -17.11
N LEU A 95 -18.68 9.10 -16.43
CA LEU A 95 -19.95 9.44 -17.07
C LEU A 95 -20.03 10.92 -17.47
N ALA A 96 -19.52 11.81 -16.63
CA ALA A 96 -19.52 13.26 -16.83
C ALA A 96 -18.34 13.76 -17.69
N GLN A 97 -17.45 12.88 -18.14
CA GLN A 97 -16.27 13.22 -18.96
C GLN A 97 -15.40 14.29 -18.26
N GLN A 98 -15.21 14.15 -16.95
CA GLN A 98 -14.37 15.04 -16.16
C GLN A 98 -12.89 14.91 -16.56
N LEU A 99 -12.09 15.91 -16.18
CA LEU A 99 -10.67 15.99 -16.52
C LEU A 99 -9.95 14.66 -16.24
N PRO A 100 -9.04 14.21 -17.13
CA PRO A 100 -8.28 12.97 -16.96
C PRO A 100 -7.64 12.79 -15.58
N ILE A 101 -7.16 13.88 -14.98
CA ILE A 101 -6.57 13.85 -13.63
C ILE A 101 -7.53 13.37 -12.55
N GLN A 102 -8.81 13.70 -12.64
CA GLN A 102 -9.82 13.25 -11.68
C GLN A 102 -10.09 11.75 -11.83
N VAL A 103 -10.07 11.24 -13.06
CA VAL A 103 -10.21 9.81 -13.34
C VAL A 103 -9.00 9.04 -12.79
N TYR A 104 -7.77 9.51 -13.06
CA TYR A 104 -6.55 8.88 -12.52
C TYR A 104 -6.54 8.88 -10.98
N THR A 105 -6.99 9.98 -10.38
CA THR A 105 -7.09 10.10 -8.91
C THR A 105 -8.14 9.14 -8.34
N GLY A 106 -9.31 9.03 -8.96
CA GLY A 106 -10.36 8.09 -8.52
C GLY A 106 -9.91 6.63 -8.61
N VAL A 107 -9.18 6.25 -9.67
CA VAL A 107 -8.57 4.91 -9.76
C VAL A 107 -7.58 4.67 -8.63
N TYR A 108 -6.75 5.68 -8.31
CA TYR A 108 -5.79 5.59 -7.21
C TYR A 108 -6.47 5.35 -5.86
N PHE A 109 -7.58 6.03 -5.53
CA PHE A 109 -8.28 5.81 -4.27
C PHE A 109 -8.88 4.42 -4.14
N ILE A 110 -9.51 3.90 -5.19
CA ILE A 110 -10.07 2.54 -5.18
C ILE A 110 -8.96 1.52 -4.90
N ILE A 111 -7.79 1.67 -5.53
CA ILE A 111 -6.64 0.79 -5.27
C ILE A 111 -6.21 0.89 -3.80
N GLN A 112 -6.12 2.11 -3.28
CA GLN A 112 -5.73 2.36 -1.90
C GLN A 112 -6.70 1.76 -0.88
N ASP A 113 -8.00 1.89 -1.11
CA ASP A 113 -9.04 1.30 -0.29
C ASP A 113 -8.94 -0.23 -0.31
N CYS A 114 -8.70 -0.84 -1.48
CA CYS A 114 -8.42 -2.27 -1.58
C CYS A 114 -7.19 -2.68 -0.77
N LEU A 115 -6.10 -1.90 -0.78
CA LEU A 115 -4.91 -2.18 0.01
C LEU A 115 -5.19 -2.13 1.52
N ILE A 116 -5.94 -1.12 1.98
CA ILE A 116 -6.26 -0.96 3.40
C ILE A 116 -7.28 -2.03 3.85
N LEU A 117 -8.31 -2.32 3.05
CA LEU A 117 -9.25 -3.44 3.29
C LEU A 117 -8.53 -4.79 3.29
N GLY A 118 -7.59 -4.99 2.36
CA GLY A 118 -6.79 -6.20 2.27
C GLY A 118 -5.91 -6.40 3.49
N GLN A 119 -5.25 -5.34 3.97
CA GLN A 119 -4.49 -5.37 5.22
C GLN A 119 -5.39 -5.68 6.42
N TYR A 120 -6.55 -5.04 6.50
CA TYR A 120 -7.54 -5.30 7.55
C TYR A 120 -7.96 -6.78 7.57
N TYR A 121 -8.34 -7.33 6.41
CA TYR A 121 -8.74 -8.74 6.29
C TYR A 121 -7.59 -9.69 6.65
N TYR A 122 -6.39 -9.43 6.14
CA TYR A 122 -5.19 -10.22 6.45
C TYR A 122 -4.91 -10.24 7.97
N LEU A 123 -4.97 -9.08 8.62
CA LEU A 123 -4.76 -8.95 10.07
C LEU A 123 -5.87 -9.64 10.87
N GLN A 124 -7.13 -9.56 10.44
CA GLN A 124 -8.23 -10.27 11.10
C GLN A 124 -8.08 -11.78 11.01
N VAL A 125 -7.71 -12.30 9.84
CA VAL A 125 -7.42 -13.72 9.66
C VAL A 125 -6.24 -14.12 10.54
N TYR A 126 -5.11 -13.41 10.45
CA TYR A 126 -3.91 -13.68 11.26
C TYR A 126 -4.19 -13.65 12.77
N ASN A 127 -4.93 -12.65 13.26
CA ASN A 127 -5.33 -12.58 14.67
C ASN A 127 -6.33 -13.69 15.04
N GLY A 128 -7.24 -14.06 14.15
CA GLY A 128 -8.15 -15.21 14.34
C GLY A 128 -7.40 -16.54 14.48
N TRP A 129 -6.37 -16.75 13.66
CA TRP A 129 -5.44 -17.88 13.80
C TRP A 129 -4.64 -17.81 15.11
N ARG A 130 -4.14 -16.63 15.50
CA ARG A 130 -3.45 -16.46 16.79
C ARG A 130 -4.35 -16.74 17.98
N VAL A 131 -5.58 -16.24 18.00
CA VAL A 131 -6.55 -16.47 19.09
C VAL A 131 -6.92 -17.95 19.15
N THR A 132 -7.22 -18.57 18.00
CA THR A 132 -7.48 -20.02 17.93
C THR A 132 -6.28 -20.81 18.44
N LEU A 133 -5.06 -20.50 17.99
CA LEU A 133 -3.83 -21.14 18.47
C LEU A 133 -3.61 -20.95 19.99
N PHE A 134 -3.85 -19.75 20.52
CA PHE A 134 -3.80 -19.48 21.96
C PHE A 134 -4.90 -20.19 22.75
N ARG A 135 -6.05 -20.45 22.13
CA ARG A 135 -7.17 -21.18 22.75
C ARG A 135 -6.93 -22.69 22.76
N GLU A 136 -6.38 -23.23 21.67
CA GLU A 136 -6.04 -24.65 21.54
C GLU A 136 -4.80 -25.05 22.35
N LEU A 137 -3.79 -24.16 22.46
CA LEU A 137 -2.59 -24.45 23.26
C LEU A 137 -2.60 -23.83 24.67
N GLY A 138 -3.30 -22.72 24.92
CA GLY A 138 -3.30 -22.05 26.22
C GLY A 138 -2.09 -21.14 26.47
N ARG A 139 -2.33 -19.97 27.10
CA ARG A 139 -1.35 -18.90 27.36
C ARG A 139 -0.01 -19.37 27.99
N PRO A 140 0.04 -20.27 28.99
CA PRO A 140 1.31 -20.75 29.55
C PRO A 140 2.05 -21.71 28.61
N THR A 141 1.31 -22.53 27.86
CA THR A 141 1.88 -23.53 26.93
C THR A 141 2.52 -22.88 25.73
N VAL A 142 1.89 -21.85 25.14
CA VAL A 142 2.46 -21.09 24.01
C VAL A 142 3.74 -20.35 24.45
N SER A 143 3.76 -19.82 25.67
CA SER A 143 4.97 -19.22 26.25
C SER A 143 6.08 -20.27 26.41
N CYS A 144 5.75 -21.45 26.92
CA CYS A 144 6.71 -22.56 27.09
C CYS A 144 7.30 -23.05 25.76
N PHE A 145 6.47 -23.23 24.71
CA PHE A 145 6.92 -23.64 23.38
C PHE A 145 7.79 -22.57 22.70
N MET A 146 7.48 -21.29 22.88
CA MET A 146 8.31 -20.19 22.35
C MET A 146 9.67 -20.11 23.07
N PHE A 147 9.70 -20.28 24.40
CA PHE A 147 10.96 -20.33 25.17
C PHE A 147 11.81 -21.56 24.81
N LEU A 148 11.20 -22.74 24.65
CA LEU A 148 11.90 -23.95 24.20
C LEU A 148 12.41 -23.84 22.75
N GLY A 149 11.63 -23.21 21.88
CA GLY A 149 12.04 -22.89 20.50
C GLY A 149 13.24 -21.94 20.46
N LEU A 150 13.28 -20.93 21.33
CA LEU A 150 14.40 -19.98 21.40
C LEU A 150 15.67 -20.61 21.99
N VAL A 151 15.54 -21.48 23.00
CA VAL A 151 16.67 -22.20 23.63
C VAL A 151 17.27 -23.26 22.71
N THR A 152 16.47 -23.90 21.85
CA THR A 152 16.99 -24.83 20.85
C THR A 152 17.72 -24.11 19.71
N ILE A 153 17.25 -22.93 19.30
CA ILE A 153 17.92 -22.10 18.28
C ILE A 153 19.25 -21.54 18.81
N PHE A 154 19.30 -20.97 20.01
CA PHE A 154 20.55 -20.49 20.63
C PHE A 154 21.48 -21.62 21.12
N GLY A 155 20.94 -22.79 21.46
CA GLY A 155 21.71 -23.97 21.84
C GLY A 155 22.39 -24.66 20.66
N ALA A 156 21.79 -24.59 19.46
CA ALA A 156 22.36 -25.19 18.25
C ALA A 156 23.63 -24.46 17.78
N GLU A 157 23.70 -23.14 17.91
CA GLU A 157 24.90 -22.37 17.53
C GLU A 157 26.08 -22.61 18.49
N ASN A 158 25.80 -22.77 19.79
CA ASN A 158 26.84 -23.07 20.79
C ASN A 158 27.27 -24.55 20.78
N GLY A 159 26.39 -25.49 20.42
CA GLY A 159 26.70 -26.92 20.31
C GLY A 159 27.56 -27.26 19.09
N ALA A 160 27.34 -26.60 17.95
CA ALA A 160 28.15 -26.80 16.75
C ALA A 160 29.60 -26.31 16.92
N PHE A 161 29.81 -25.22 17.69
CA PHE A 161 31.15 -24.71 18.00
C PHE A 161 31.95 -25.64 18.92
N LEU A 162 31.29 -26.33 19.88
CA LEU A 162 31.97 -27.27 20.77
C LEU A 162 32.40 -28.57 20.07
N LEU A 163 31.63 -29.06 19.08
CA LEU A 163 32.00 -30.25 18.30
C LEU A 163 33.17 -29.99 17.34
N SER A 164 33.32 -28.76 16.82
CA SER A 164 34.50 -28.37 16.04
C SER A 164 35.78 -28.36 16.90
N ASN A 165 35.70 -27.86 18.14
CA ASN A 165 36.86 -27.76 19.03
C ASN A 165 37.27 -29.10 19.66
N THR A 166 36.34 -30.04 19.90
CA THR A 166 36.71 -31.39 20.35
C THR A 166 37.32 -32.24 19.24
N SER A 167 36.87 -32.07 17.98
CA SER A 167 37.47 -32.78 16.84
C SER A 167 38.89 -32.30 16.51
N ALA A 168 39.23 -31.03 16.78
CA ALA A 168 40.57 -30.50 16.56
C ALA A 168 41.58 -30.90 17.65
N ASN A 169 41.13 -31.20 18.87
CA ASN A 169 42.00 -31.57 19.99
C ASN A 169 42.18 -33.10 20.15
N GLY A 170 41.34 -33.91 19.48
CA GLY A 170 41.38 -35.37 19.54
C GLY A 170 42.47 -36.05 18.69
N THR A 171 43.14 -35.34 17.79
CA THR A 171 44.16 -35.92 16.88
C THR A 171 45.61 -35.75 17.36
N ARG A 172 45.86 -35.09 18.51
CA ARG A 172 47.21 -34.90 19.09
C ARG A 172 47.49 -35.78 20.33
N ALA A 173 46.81 -36.92 20.47
CA ALA A 173 47.07 -37.84 21.57
C ALA A 173 46.99 -39.31 21.13
N LYS A 174 47.85 -39.70 20.18
CA LYS A 174 48.35 -41.08 20.06
C LYS A 174 49.47 -41.15 19.02
N LYS A 175 50.71 -41.23 19.48
CA LYS A 175 51.70 -42.10 18.84
C LYS A 175 52.55 -42.72 19.95
N PRO A 176 52.72 -44.06 19.94
CA PRO A 176 53.40 -44.83 20.98
C PRO A 176 54.86 -44.44 21.16
#